data_AF-A0A3D0I2H9-F1
#
_entry.id   AF-A0A3D0I2H9-F1
#
_cell.length_a   1.000
_cell.length_b   1.000
_cell.length_c   1.000
_cell.angle_alpha   90.00
_cell.angle_beta   90.00
_cell.angle_gamma   90.00
#
_symmetry.space_group_name_H-M   'P 1'
#
loop_
_entity.id
_entity.type
_entity.pdbx_description
1 polymer ?
#
loop_
_entity_poly.entity_id
_entity_poly.type
_entity_poly.pdbx_seq_one_letter_code
_entity_poly.pdbx_strand_id
1 'polypeptide(L)'
;MNVRRIFLFTLLLCVATFAAAFPFGFVVGFLRATGRAVPWWTSFGQGLAVPVAAIVVIAALAKRQSERTWEHAAAVAALAVAVSFPINVWLGGQPVAQWAGGALFVLLVTVPIGVLIGRALSPS
;
A
#
# COMPACT_ATOMS: atom_id res chain seq x y z
N MET A 1 -9.90 12.15 -14.27
CA MET A 1 -10.13 10.70 -14.47
C MET A 1 -11.57 10.35 -14.09
N ASN A 2 -12.20 9.39 -14.78
CA ASN A 2 -13.51 8.87 -14.37
C ASN A 2 -13.42 8.27 -12.95
N VAL A 3 -14.33 8.66 -12.06
CA VAL A 3 -14.44 8.19 -10.66
C VAL A 3 -14.35 6.66 -10.58
N ARG A 4 -14.92 5.94 -11.54
CA ARG A 4 -14.82 4.47 -11.64
C ARG A 4 -13.38 3.96 -11.65
N ARG A 5 -12.46 4.63 -12.35
CA ARG A 5 -11.04 4.23 -12.38
C ARG A 5 -10.35 4.50 -11.04
N ILE A 6 -10.73 5.55 -10.30
CA ILE A 6 -10.17 5.82 -8.96
C ILE A 6 -10.51 4.64 -8.05
N PHE A 7 -11.79 4.26 -7.99
CA PHE A 7 -12.22 3.11 -7.19
C PHE A 7 -11.55 1.80 -7.60
N LEU A 8 -11.40 1.53 -8.90
CA LEU A 8 -10.72 0.33 -9.38
C LEU A 8 -9.25 0.30 -8.95
N PHE A 9 -8.52 1.41 -9.08
CA PHE A 9 -7.12 1.47 -8.66
C PHE A 9 -6.96 1.46 -7.14
N THR A 10 -7.88 2.05 -6.39
CA THR A 10 -7.93 1.93 -4.92
C THR A 10 -8.17 0.49 -4.51
N LEU A 11 -9.13 -0.20 -5.12
CA LEU A 11 -9.37 -1.62 -4.86
C LEU A 11 -8.12 -2.45 -5.18
N LEU A 12 -7.51 -2.22 -6.34
CA LEU A 12 -6.28 -2.89 -6.75
C LEU A 12 -5.13 -2.64 -5.76
N LEU A 13 -4.99 -1.40 -5.27
CA LEU A 13 -4.00 -1.03 -4.26
C LEU A 13 -4.23 -1.77 -2.94
N CYS A 14 -5.47 -1.83 -2.47
CA CYS A 14 -5.82 -2.58 -1.25
C CYS A 14 -5.57 -4.09 -1.42
N VAL A 15 -5.97 -4.67 -2.55
CA VAL A 15 -5.78 -6.11 -2.83
C VAL A 15 -4.29 -6.45 -2.95
N ALA A 16 -3.51 -5.62 -3.66
CA ALA A 16 -2.09 -5.86 -3.84
C ALA A 16 -1.32 -5.76 -2.52
N THR A 17 -1.62 -4.75 -1.70
CA THR A 17 -0.98 -4.59 -0.38
C THR A 17 -1.40 -5.69 0.59
N PHE A 18 -2.67 -6.11 0.57
CA PHE A 18 -3.14 -7.27 1.34
C PHE A 18 -2.44 -8.56 0.91
N ALA A 19 -2.41 -8.86 -0.39
CA ALA A 19 -1.75 -10.05 -0.93
C ALA A 19 -0.25 -10.08 -0.61
N ALA A 20 0.42 -8.93 -0.61
CA ALA A 20 1.81 -8.81 -0.22
C ALA A 20 2.03 -9.02 1.30
N ALA A 21 1.12 -8.53 2.14
CA ALA A 21 1.22 -8.66 3.60
C ALA A 21 0.80 -10.04 4.12
N PHE A 22 -0.15 -10.69 3.45
CA PHE A 22 -0.84 -11.89 3.93
C PHE A 22 0.11 -13.05 4.30
N PRO A 23 1.11 -13.43 3.47
CA PRO A 23 2.03 -14.52 3.82
C PRO A 23 2.80 -14.26 5.12
N PHE A 24 3.23 -13.02 5.33
CA PHE A 24 3.93 -12.62 6.56
C PHE A 24 3.00 -12.64 7.76
N GLY A 25 1.79 -12.08 7.63
CA GLY A 25 0.79 -12.11 8.68
C GLY A 25 0.41 -13.54 9.09
N PHE A 26 0.28 -14.44 8.11
CA PHE A 26 0.00 -15.85 8.34
C PHE A 26 1.14 -16.55 9.10
N VAL A 27 2.40 -16.40 8.65
CA VAL A 27 3.56 -16.99 9.32
C VAL A 27 3.70 -16.46 10.75
N VAL A 28 3.55 -15.16 10.96
CA VAL A 28 3.60 -14.53 12.29
C VAL A 28 2.48 -15.06 13.19
N GLY A 29 1.26 -15.15 12.67
CA GLY A 29 0.11 -15.69 13.40
C GLY A 29 0.32 -17.15 13.83
N PHE A 30 0.79 -18.00 12.91
CA PHE A 30 1.10 -19.40 13.19
C PHE A 30 2.19 -19.57 14.25
N LEU A 31 3.28 -18.82 14.15
CA LEU A 31 4.38 -18.90 15.12
C LEU A 31 3.94 -18.44 16.51
N ARG A 32 3.18 -17.34 16.60
CA ARG A 32 2.61 -16.88 17.88
C ARG A 32 1.65 -17.90 18.48
N ALA A 33 0.77 -18.50 17.67
CA ALA A 33 -0.17 -19.51 18.13
C ALA A 33 0.52 -20.79 18.66
N THR A 34 1.72 -21.10 18.15
CA THR A 34 2.53 -22.25 18.57
C THR A 34 3.56 -21.92 19.66
N GLY A 35 3.53 -20.70 20.22
CA GLY A 35 4.47 -20.26 21.26
C GLY A 35 5.91 -20.09 20.77
N ARG A 36 6.13 -20.01 19.46
CA ARG A 36 7.47 -19.84 18.87
C ARG A 36 7.81 -18.37 18.72
N ALA A 37 9.10 -18.06 18.85
CA ALA A 37 9.62 -16.73 18.57
C ALA A 37 9.38 -16.37 17.09
N VAL A 38 8.98 -15.12 16.85
CA VAL A 38 8.77 -14.57 15.50
C VAL A 38 10.11 -14.07 14.95
N PRO A 39 10.61 -14.62 13.82
CA PRO A 39 11.85 -14.16 13.22
C PRO A 39 11.76 -12.70 12.80
N TRP A 40 12.83 -11.92 13.00
CA TRP A 40 12.87 -10.51 12.62
C TRP A 40 12.62 -10.28 11.12
N TRP A 41 12.99 -11.24 10.27
CA TRP A 41 12.85 -11.15 8.82
C TRP A 41 11.38 -11.11 8.37
N THR A 42 10.42 -11.60 9.17
CA THR A 42 8.99 -11.54 8.77
C THR A 42 8.50 -10.09 8.79
N SER A 43 8.87 -9.33 9.83
CA SER A 43 8.52 -7.92 9.96
C SER A 43 9.25 -7.07 8.91
N PHE A 44 10.54 -7.35 8.68
CA PHE A 44 11.32 -6.67 7.65
C PHE A 44 10.78 -6.94 6.24
N GLY A 45 10.52 -8.20 5.92
CA GLY A 45 9.98 -8.62 4.63
C GLY A 45 8.61 -8.02 4.34
N GLN A 46 7.71 -8.03 5.32
CA GLN A 46 6.41 -7.35 5.21
C GLN A 46 6.58 -5.83 4.99
N GLY A 47 7.50 -5.22 5.75
CA GLY A 47 7.82 -3.80 5.66
C GLY A 47 8.35 -3.36 4.29
N LEU A 48 8.94 -4.27 3.51
CA LEU A 48 9.36 -4.01 2.12
C LEU A 48 8.29 -4.39 1.09
N ALA A 49 7.65 -5.55 1.27
CA ALA A 49 6.70 -6.09 0.30
C ALA A 49 5.48 -5.17 0.10
N VAL A 50 4.95 -4.59 1.18
CA VAL A 50 3.78 -3.70 1.12
C VAL A 50 4.08 -2.41 0.36
N PRO A 51 5.16 -1.65 0.67
CA PRO A 51 5.55 -0.50 -0.14
C PRO A 51 5.81 -0.82 -1.61
N VAL A 52 6.49 -1.94 -1.90
CA VAL A 52 6.77 -2.35 -3.28
C VAL A 52 5.47 -2.61 -4.04
N ALA A 53 4.51 -3.33 -3.45
CA ALA A 53 3.20 -3.55 -4.05
C ALA A 53 2.46 -2.24 -4.33
N ALA A 54 2.49 -1.30 -3.37
CA ALA A 54 1.89 0.02 -3.55
C ALA A 54 2.54 0.81 -4.70
N ILE A 55 3.88 0.82 -4.77
CA ILE A 55 4.66 1.47 -5.84
C ILE A 55 4.26 0.89 -7.20
N VAL A 56 4.15 -0.43 -7.33
CA VAL A 56 3.79 -1.09 -8.59
C VAL A 56 2.39 -0.67 -9.07
N VAL A 57 1.40 -0.63 -8.15
CA VAL A 57 0.04 -0.21 -8.51
C VAL A 57 -0.01 1.27 -8.91
N ILE A 58 0.69 2.15 -8.18
CA ILE A 58 0.76 3.57 -8.51
C ILE A 58 1.53 3.81 -9.81
N ALA A 59 2.59 3.05 -10.08
CA ALA A 59 3.31 3.11 -11.35
C ALA A 59 2.43 2.66 -12.53
N ALA A 60 1.62 1.61 -12.34
CA ALA A 60 0.65 1.17 -13.34
C ALA A 60 -0.45 2.22 -13.59
N LEU A 61 -0.91 2.93 -12.55
CA LEU A 61 -1.82 4.07 -12.67
C LEU A 61 -1.16 5.20 -13.49
N ALA A 62 0.05 5.60 -13.09
CA ALA A 62 0.77 6.70 -13.70
C ALA A 62 1.11 6.43 -15.17
N LYS A 63 1.45 5.19 -15.50
CA LYS A 63 1.68 4.76 -16.89
C LYS A 63 0.43 4.95 -17.77
N ARG A 64 -0.77 4.70 -17.21
CA ARG A 64 -2.04 4.75 -17.95
C ARG A 64 -2.73 6.12 -17.94
N GLN A 65 -2.26 7.06 -17.12
CA GLN A 65 -2.87 8.37 -16.94
C GLN A 65 -1.80 9.46 -16.95
N SER A 66 -1.57 10.06 -18.12
CA SER A 66 -0.64 11.17 -18.30
C SER A 66 -1.19 12.49 -17.75
N GLU A 67 -2.51 12.69 -17.75
CA GLU A 67 -3.14 13.91 -17.26
C GLU A 67 -3.29 13.91 -15.72
N ARG A 68 -2.78 14.96 -15.08
CA ARG A 68 -2.89 15.20 -13.63
C ARG A 68 -2.53 13.96 -12.79
N THR A 69 -1.48 13.23 -13.20
CA THR A 69 -1.10 11.94 -12.62
C THR A 69 -0.93 11.99 -11.10
N TRP A 70 -0.29 13.06 -10.62
CA TRP A 70 -0.03 13.28 -9.19
C TRP A 70 -1.31 13.33 -8.36
N GLU A 71 -2.31 14.07 -8.82
CA GLU A 71 -3.58 14.21 -8.10
C GLU A 71 -4.35 12.90 -8.06
N HIS A 72 -4.34 12.14 -9.15
CA HIS A 72 -4.99 10.83 -9.20
C HIS A 72 -4.28 9.81 -8.31
N ALA A 73 -2.94 9.79 -8.31
CA ALA A 73 -2.16 8.91 -7.44
C ALA A 73 -2.38 9.25 -5.96
N ALA A 74 -2.38 10.54 -5.63
CA ALA A 74 -2.67 11.02 -4.28
C ALA A 74 -4.10 10.66 -3.85
N ALA A 75 -5.10 10.85 -4.70
CA ALA A 75 -6.48 10.49 -4.40
C ALA A 75 -6.66 8.97 -4.17
N VAL A 76 -6.05 8.14 -5.02
CA VAL A 76 -6.08 6.67 -4.89
C VAL A 76 -5.43 6.23 -3.57
N ALA A 77 -4.25 6.78 -3.25
CA ALA A 77 -3.51 6.45 -2.04
C ALA A 77 -4.24 6.97 -0.78
N ALA A 78 -4.75 8.20 -0.79
CA ALA A 78 -5.49 8.78 0.32
C ALA A 78 -6.78 7.98 0.61
N LEU A 79 -7.50 7.56 -0.43
CA LEU A 79 -8.69 6.72 -0.27
C LEU A 79 -8.32 5.34 0.28
N ALA A 80 -7.24 4.71 -0.20
CA ALA A 80 -6.78 3.43 0.34
C ALA A 80 -6.34 3.55 1.80
N VAL A 81 -5.63 4.63 2.16
CA VAL A 81 -5.25 4.94 3.55
C VAL A 81 -6.51 5.12 4.41
N ALA A 82 -7.49 5.89 3.95
CA ALA A 82 -8.75 6.10 4.68
C ALA A 82 -9.50 4.79 4.91
N VAL A 83 -9.55 3.90 3.91
CA VAL A 83 -10.14 2.56 4.03
C VAL A 83 -9.33 1.66 4.97
N SER A 84 -8.00 1.83 5.01
CA SER A 84 -7.14 1.05 5.90
C SER A 84 -7.31 1.40 7.39
N PHE A 85 -7.77 2.61 7.71
CA PHE A 85 -7.93 3.08 9.09
C PHE A 85 -8.86 2.20 9.94
N PRO A 86 -10.14 1.97 9.57
CA PRO A 86 -11.03 1.12 10.37
C PRO A 86 -10.49 -0.31 10.51
N ILE A 87 -9.81 -0.83 9.48
CA ILE A 87 -9.26 -2.18 9.48
C ILE A 87 -8.09 -2.29 10.46
N ASN A 88 -7.12 -1.39 10.38
CA ASN A 88 -5.90 -1.52 11.16
C ASN A 88 -6.03 -0.97 12.58
N VAL A 89 -6.71 0.17 12.75
CA VAL A 89 -6.82 0.86 14.05
C VAL A 89 -7.98 0.29 14.86
N TRP A 90 -9.19 0.25 14.31
CA TRP A 90 -10.36 -0.18 15.08
C TRP A 90 -10.45 -1.69 15.23
N LEU A 91 -10.27 -2.45 14.15
CA LEU A 91 -10.35 -3.92 14.20
C LEU A 91 -9.01 -4.55 14.60
N GLY A 92 -7.90 -4.04 14.07
CA GLY A 92 -6.55 -4.57 14.34
C GLY A 92 -5.91 -4.07 15.63
N GLY A 93 -6.48 -3.07 16.29
CA GLY A 93 -5.93 -2.48 17.53
C GLY A 93 -4.58 -1.78 17.33
N GLN A 94 -4.21 -1.41 16.10
CA GLN A 94 -2.96 -0.71 15.83
C GLN A 94 -2.98 0.70 16.46
N PRO A 95 -1.92 1.13 17.16
CA PRO A 95 -1.81 2.50 17.65
C PRO A 95 -1.94 3.53 16.52
N VAL A 96 -2.77 4.56 16.73
CA VAL A 96 -3.05 5.61 15.73
C VAL A 96 -1.77 6.27 15.23
N ALA A 97 -0.81 6.55 16.11
CA ALA A 97 0.47 7.17 15.73
C ALA A 97 1.29 6.26 14.79
N GLN A 98 1.29 4.95 15.03
CA GLN A 98 1.97 3.99 14.16
C GLN A 98 1.29 3.89 12.80
N TRP A 99 -0.05 3.84 12.78
CA TRP A 99 -0.81 3.87 11.54
C TRP A 99 -0.56 5.17 10.76
N ALA A 100 -0.59 6.33 11.43
CA ALA A 100 -0.37 7.63 10.81
C ALA A 100 1.04 7.74 10.21
N GLY A 101 2.06 7.20 10.88
CA GLY A 101 3.42 7.11 10.33
C GLY A 101 3.47 6.30 9.04
N GLY A 102 2.78 5.15 8.98
CA GLY A 102 2.65 4.35 7.77
C GLY A 102 1.88 5.06 6.66
N ALA A 103 0.79 5.75 7.00
CA ALA A 103 -0.01 6.55 6.06
C ALA A 103 0.82 7.67 5.43
N LEU A 104 1.58 8.42 6.25
CA LEU A 104 2.49 9.45 5.77
C LEU A 104 3.59 8.87 4.89
N PHE A 105 4.17 7.74 5.27
CA PHE A 105 5.15 7.06 4.43
C PHE A 105 4.58 6.69 3.05
N VAL A 106 3.35 6.18 2.99
CA VAL A 106 2.70 5.87 1.72
C VAL A 106 2.51 7.13 0.86
N LEU A 107 1.98 8.21 1.44
CA LEU A 107 1.69 9.44 0.71
C LEU A 107 2.95 10.19 0.28
N LEU A 108 3.99 10.21 1.10
CA LEU A 108 5.20 11.02 0.88
C LEU A 108 6.32 10.25 0.17
N VAL A 109 6.31 8.91 0.21
CA VAL A 109 7.41 8.10 -0.35
C VAL A 109 6.92 7.20 -1.48
N THR A 110 5.95 6.31 -1.25
CA THR A 110 5.55 5.36 -2.30
C THR A 110 4.79 6.02 -3.44
N VAL A 111 3.96 7.04 -3.17
CA VAL A 111 3.28 7.80 -4.23
C VAL A 111 4.27 8.47 -5.18
N PRO A 112 5.23 9.31 -4.72
CA PRO A 112 6.21 9.90 -5.62
C PRO A 112 7.04 8.89 -6.40
N ILE A 113 7.54 7.84 -5.74
CA ILE A 113 8.35 6.81 -6.41
C ILE A 113 7.52 6.10 -7.47
N GLY A 114 6.29 5.69 -7.14
CA GLY A 114 5.39 5.04 -8.10
C GLY A 114 5.09 5.93 -9.30
N VAL A 115 4.79 7.22 -9.08
CA VAL A 115 4.52 8.15 -10.18
C VAL A 115 5.73 8.33 -11.09
N LEU A 116 6.92 8.54 -10.51
CA LEU A 116 8.16 8.71 -11.28
C LEU A 116 8.48 7.48 -12.13
N ILE A 117 8.38 6.28 -11.55
CA ILE A 117 8.58 5.02 -12.29
C ILE A 117 7.53 4.88 -13.40
N GLY A 118 6.25 5.10 -13.09
CA GLY A 118 5.19 4.95 -14.08
C GLY A 118 5.34 5.89 -15.27
N ARG A 119 5.77 7.14 -15.03
CA ARG A 119 6.06 8.11 -16.10
C ARG A 119 7.27 7.72 -16.93
N ALA A 120 8.34 7.20 -16.32
CA ALA A 120 9.51 6.71 -17.04
C ALA A 120 9.18 5.51 -17.97
N LEU A 121 8.12 4.77 -17.66
CA LEU A 121 7.66 3.60 -18.43
C LEU A 121 6.59 3.92 -19.50
N SER A 122 6.14 5.17 -19.61
CA SER A 122 5.24 5.62 -20.67
C SER A 122 6.07 6.16 -21.84
N PRO A 123 6.19 5.43 -22.97
CA PRO A 123 6.88 5.97 -24.13
C PRO A 123 6.13 7.21 -24.64
N SER A 124 6.89 8.28 -24.86
CA SER A 124 6.47 9.50 -25.55
C SER A 124 6.09 9.22 -26.99
#